data_AF-A0A9Q0RPY1-F1
#
_entry.id   AF-A0A9Q0RPY1-F1
#
_cell.length_a   1.000
_cell.length_b   1.000
_cell.length_c   1.000
_cell.angle_alpha   90.00
_cell.angle_beta   90.00
_cell.angle_gamma   90.00
#
_symmetry.space_group_name_H-M   'P 1'
#
loop_
_entity.id
_entity.type
_entity.pdbx_description
1 polymer ?
#
loop_
_entity_poly.entity_id
_entity_poly.type
_entity_poly.pdbx_seq_one_letter_code
_entity_poly.pdbx_strand_id
1 'polypeptide(L)'
;MSKLVAKLPGLINAAKPKLREFNRFAKTELYPPSPADIPAIFSGFGSLVRGATTGAWRNATVKEAWLNTLITVEVICWFYVGEVIGKRHVRGYDV
;
A
#
# COMPACT_ATOMS: atom_id res chain seq x y z
N MET A 1 -27.87 12.29 -18.71
CA MET A 1 -27.29 13.01 -17.54
C MET A 1 -28.27 13.20 -16.38
N SER A 2 -29.51 13.69 -16.58
CA SER A 2 -30.44 14.04 -15.48
C SER A 2 -30.81 12.91 -14.51
N LYS A 3 -30.99 11.66 -15.00
CA LYS A 3 -31.34 10.50 -14.15
C LYS A 3 -30.18 10.01 -13.28
N LEU A 4 -28.95 10.24 -13.69
CA LEU A 4 -27.74 9.87 -12.94
C LEU A 4 -27.52 10.86 -11.79
N VAL A 5 -27.68 12.16 -12.09
CA VAL A 5 -27.61 13.26 -11.11
C VAL A 5 -28.69 13.11 -10.02
N ALA A 6 -29.89 12.67 -10.38
CA ALA A 6 -30.95 12.39 -9.42
C ALA A 6 -30.62 11.23 -8.45
N LYS A 7 -29.76 10.28 -8.85
CA LYS A 7 -29.35 9.13 -8.02
C LYS A 7 -28.07 9.35 -7.22
N LEU A 8 -27.30 10.39 -7.53
CA LEU A 8 -26.09 10.77 -6.80
C LEU A 8 -26.27 10.87 -5.27
N PRO A 9 -27.29 11.56 -4.73
CA PRO A 9 -27.44 11.70 -3.27
C PRO A 9 -27.69 10.35 -2.58
N GLY A 10 -28.43 9.44 -3.21
CA GLY A 10 -28.63 8.08 -2.71
C GLY A 10 -27.35 7.26 -2.68
N LEU A 11 -26.52 7.36 -3.73
CA LEU A 11 -25.22 6.69 -3.81
C LEU A 11 -24.22 7.24 -2.78
N ILE A 12 -24.17 8.55 -2.59
CA ILE A 12 -23.31 9.18 -1.58
C ILE A 12 -23.69 8.70 -0.18
N ASN A 13 -24.99 8.66 0.14
CA ASN A 13 -25.48 8.18 1.42
C ASN A 13 -25.16 6.70 1.65
N ALA A 14 -25.20 5.87 0.61
CA ALA A 14 -24.81 4.46 0.68
C ALA A 14 -23.28 4.26 0.81
N ALA A 15 -22.47 5.10 0.16
CA ALA A 15 -21.01 5.00 0.20
C ALA A 15 -20.41 5.56 1.50
N LYS A 16 -21.05 6.55 2.12
CA LYS A 16 -20.58 7.24 3.34
C LYS A 16 -20.14 6.31 4.48
N PRO A 17 -20.88 5.27 4.88
CA PRO A 17 -20.42 4.36 5.94
C PRO A 17 -19.18 3.56 5.54
N LYS A 18 -19.08 3.11 4.27
CA LYS A 18 -17.93 2.35 3.78
C LYS A 18 -16.67 3.20 3.66
N LEU A 19 -16.82 4.45 3.21
CA LEU A 19 -15.73 5.41 3.17
C LEU A 19 -15.24 5.80 4.57
N ARG A 20 -16.13 5.90 5.56
CA ARG A 20 -15.73 6.13 6.95
C ARG A 20 -14.89 4.98 7.50
N GLU A 21 -15.28 3.75 7.20
CA GLU A 21 -14.54 2.56 7.61
C GLU A 21 -13.19 2.47 6.92
N PHE A 22 -13.14 2.71 5.60
CA PHE A 22 -11.88 2.81 4.86
C PHE A 22 -10.95 3.88 5.46
N ASN A 23 -11.47 5.08 5.74
CA ASN A 23 -10.70 6.17 6.31
C ASN A 23 -10.18 5.84 7.73
N ARG A 24 -10.85 4.95 8.48
CA ARG A 24 -10.37 4.49 9.78
C ARG A 24 -9.07 3.71 9.64
N PHE A 25 -9.04 2.71 8.75
CA PHE A 25 -7.86 1.88 8.52
C PHE A 25 -6.76 2.62 7.74
N ALA A 26 -7.13 3.44 6.75
CA ALA A 26 -6.18 4.22 5.98
C ALA A 26 -5.33 5.16 6.86
N LYS A 27 -5.93 5.71 7.93
CA LYS A 27 -5.21 6.57 8.88
C LYS A 27 -4.19 5.84 9.74
N THR A 28 -4.35 4.54 9.95
CA THR A 28 -3.44 3.76 10.79
C THR A 28 -2.41 3.01 9.95
N GLU A 29 -2.77 2.57 8.75
CA GLU A 29 -1.93 1.68 7.93
C GLU A 29 -1.25 2.39 6.75
N LEU A 30 -1.89 3.42 6.19
CA LEU A 30 -1.41 4.12 4.98
C LEU A 30 -0.86 5.53 5.27
N TYR A 31 -0.92 5.97 6.53
CA TYR A 31 -0.41 7.28 6.90
C TYR A 31 1.12 7.27 6.90
N PRO A 32 1.78 8.32 6.40
CA PRO A 32 3.23 8.38 6.41
C PRO A 32 3.77 8.21 7.84
N PRO A 33 4.84 7.44 8.03
CA PRO A 33 5.40 7.17 9.35
C PRO A 33 5.82 8.46 10.05
N SER A 34 5.76 8.46 11.38
CA SER A 34 6.29 9.57 12.17
C SER A 34 7.83 9.59 12.08
N PRO A 35 8.49 10.76 12.16
CA PRO A 35 9.94 10.81 12.22
C PRO A 35 10.55 9.96 13.36
N ALA A 36 9.79 9.72 14.43
CA ALA A 36 10.19 8.86 15.53
C ALA A 36 10.28 7.36 15.15
N ASP A 37 9.58 6.93 14.10
CA ASP A 37 9.56 5.52 13.65
C ASP A 37 10.74 5.19 12.72
N ILE A 38 11.37 6.22 12.15
CA ILE A 38 12.48 6.09 11.19
C ILE A 38 13.65 5.25 11.73
N PRO A 39 14.14 5.43 12.96
CA PRO A 39 15.23 4.61 13.51
C PRO A 39 14.85 3.12 13.62
N ALA A 40 13.59 2.82 13.97
CA ALA A 40 13.11 1.46 14.08
C ALA A 40 13.05 0.78 12.69
N ILE A 41 12.62 1.52 11.66
CA ILE A 41 12.60 1.05 10.27
C ILE A 41 14.02 0.68 9.81
N PHE A 42 15.00 1.55 10.04
CA PHE A 42 16.39 1.27 9.67
C PHE A 42 17.00 0.09 10.44
N SER A 43 16.67 -0.04 11.73
CA SER A 43 17.08 -1.20 12.53
C SER A 43 16.50 -2.50 11.96
N GLY A 44 15.21 -2.51 11.61
CA GLY A 44 14.55 -3.64 10.95
C GLY A 44 15.14 -3.97 9.59
N PHE A 45 15.49 -2.97 8.79
CA PHE A 45 16.21 -3.21 7.53
C PHE A 45 17.58 -3.84 7.78
N GLY A 46 18.31 -3.37 8.78
CA GLY A 46 19.60 -3.95 9.18
C GLY A 46 19.50 -5.42 9.60
N SER A 47 18.43 -5.80 10.31
CA SER A 47 18.22 -7.21 10.69
C SER A 47 17.84 -8.09 9.49
N LEU A 48 17.07 -7.57 8.53
CA LEU A 48 16.78 -8.27 7.27
C LEU A 48 18.06 -8.54 6.46
N VAL A 49 18.93 -7.53 6.33
CA VAL A 49 20.22 -7.68 5.64
C VAL A 49 21.09 -8.73 6.33
N ARG A 50 21.18 -8.70 7.67
CA ARG A 50 21.89 -9.73 8.45
C ARG A 50 21.29 -11.11 8.25
N GLY A 51 19.96 -11.25 8.23
CA GLY A 51 19.27 -12.51 7.96
C GLY A 51 19.58 -13.07 6.56
N ALA A 52 19.69 -12.19 5.57
CA ALA A 52 20.08 -12.56 4.22
C ALA A 52 21.55 -13.04 4.16
N THR A 53 22.49 -12.32 4.77
CA THR A 53 23.92 -12.67 4.75
C THR A 53 24.25 -13.92 5.56
N THR A 54 23.56 -14.15 6.67
CA THR A 54 23.72 -15.33 7.52
C THR A 54 23.04 -16.59 6.98
N GLY A 55 22.24 -16.47 5.92
CA GLY A 55 21.54 -17.61 5.31
C GLY A 55 20.26 -18.03 6.03
N ALA A 56 19.75 -17.22 6.96
CA ALA A 56 18.54 -17.52 7.74
C ALA A 56 17.28 -17.72 6.87
N TRP A 57 17.27 -17.14 5.66
CA TRP A 57 16.20 -17.33 4.67
C TRP A 57 15.99 -18.80 4.26
N ARG A 58 16.98 -19.67 4.42
CA ARG A 58 16.87 -21.10 4.12
C ARG A 58 16.02 -21.87 5.13
N ASN A 59 15.85 -21.31 6.33
CA ASN A 59 15.04 -21.90 7.40
C ASN A 59 13.59 -21.40 7.37
N ALA A 60 13.25 -20.49 6.46
CA ALA A 60 11.90 -19.96 6.35
C ALA A 60 10.94 -21.03 5.81
N THR A 61 9.75 -21.12 6.41
CA THR A 61 8.70 -22.00 5.90
C THR A 61 8.13 -21.46 4.59
N VAL A 62 7.55 -22.34 3.76
CA VAL A 62 6.93 -21.94 2.48
C VAL A 62 5.84 -20.88 2.69
N LYS A 63 5.09 -20.98 3.79
CA LYS A 63 4.05 -20.01 4.14
C LYS A 63 4.63 -18.61 4.41
N GLU A 64 5.72 -18.53 5.15
CA GLU A 64 6.39 -17.26 5.46
C GLU A 64 7.04 -16.67 4.20
N ALA A 65 7.73 -17.49 3.41
CA ALA A 65 8.32 -17.06 2.15
C ALA A 65 7.26 -16.51 1.18
N TRP A 66 6.11 -17.19 1.10
CA TRP A 66 4.99 -16.74 0.27
C TRP A 66 4.42 -15.40 0.73
N LEU A 67 4.16 -15.25 2.03
CA LEU A 67 3.66 -14.00 2.61
C LEU A 67 4.63 -12.84 2.36
N ASN A 68 5.92 -13.04 2.62
CA ASN A 68 6.95 -12.02 2.39
C ASN A 68 7.05 -11.63 0.91
N THR A 69 6.84 -12.59 0.01
CA THR A 69 6.81 -12.33 -1.44
C THR A 69 5.61 -11.45 -1.81
N LEU A 70 4.42 -11.72 -1.27
CA LEU A 70 3.22 -10.91 -1.52
C LEU A 70 3.40 -9.46 -1.04
N ILE A 71 3.96 -9.27 0.16
CA ILE A 71 4.27 -7.92 0.67
C ILE A 71 5.30 -7.22 -0.24
N THR A 72 6.31 -7.94 -0.71
CA THR A 72 7.32 -7.38 -1.63
C THR A 72 6.67 -6.91 -2.93
N VAL A 73 5.76 -7.72 -3.50
CA VAL A 73 5.00 -7.35 -4.70
C VAL A 73 4.12 -6.13 -4.44
N GLU A 74 3.46 -6.04 -3.29
CA GLU A 74 2.65 -4.87 -2.92
C GLU A 74 3.48 -3.58 -2.89
N VAL A 75 4.67 -3.61 -2.28
CA VAL A 75 5.58 -2.45 -2.24
C VAL A 75 6.02 -2.03 -3.65
N ILE A 76 6.26 -3.00 -4.55
CA ILE A 76 6.57 -2.72 -5.96
C ILE A 76 5.37 -2.09 -6.67
N CYS A 77 4.15 -2.54 -6.41
CA CYS A 77 2.95 -1.92 -6.98
C CYS A 77 2.80 -0.45 -6.56
N TRP A 78 3.17 -0.08 -5.33
CA TRP A 78 3.18 1.31 -4.88
C TRP A 78 4.14 2.21 -5.68
N PHE A 79 5.27 1.68 -6.16
CA PHE A 79 6.16 2.40 -7.07
C PHE A 79 5.42 2.78 -8.37
N TYR A 80 4.69 1.84 -8.98
CA TYR A 80 3.91 2.10 -10.20
C TYR A 80 2.74 3.06 -9.96
N VAL A 81 2.11 3.02 -8.78
CA VAL A 81 1.11 4.03 -8.40
C VAL A 81 1.72 5.43 -8.38
N GLY A 82 2.94 5.57 -7.83
CA GLY A 82 3.70 6.81 -7.86
C GLY A 82 4.02 7.27 -9.29
N GLU A 83 4.39 6.35 -10.17
CA GLU A 83 4.61 6.63 -11.60
C GLU A 83 3.32 7.12 -12.29
N VAL A 84 2.16 6.52 -12.02
CA VAL A 84 0.86 6.99 -12.54
C VAL A 84 0.54 8.41 -12.07
N ILE A 85 0.80 8.72 -10.79
CA ILE A 85 0.65 10.08 -10.24
C ILE A 85 1.62 11.05 -10.95
N GLY A 86 2.87 10.63 -11.15
CA GLY A 86 3.90 11.43 -11.83
C GLY A 86 3.57 11.76 -13.29
N LYS A 87 3.04 10.79 -14.05
CA LYS A 87 2.60 10.99 -15.44
C LYS A 87 1.27 11.73 -15.57
N ARG A 88 0.47 11.76 -14.49
CA ARG A 88 -0.91 12.28 -14.46
C ARG A 88 -1.88 11.55 -15.39
N HIS A 89 -1.51 10.38 -15.90
CA HIS A 89 -2.31 9.56 -16.79
C HIS A 89 -2.24 8.10 -16.36
N VAL A 90 -3.38 7.42 -16.39
CA VAL A 90 -3.48 5.99 -16.06
C VAL A 90 -2.99 5.12 -17.22
N ARG A 91 -2.95 5.66 -18.44
CA ARG A 91 -2.54 4.95 -19.66
C ARG A 91 -1.27 5.56 -20.22
N GLY A 92 -0.23 4.74 -20.38
CA GLY A 92 0.98 5.06 -21.14
C GLY A 92 1.68 6.36 -20.73
N TYR A 93 2.71 6.73 -21.47
CA TYR A 93 3.10 8.13 -21.59
C TYR A 93 2.34 8.68 -22.80
N ASP A 94 1.80 9.89 -22.68
CA ASP A 94 1.25 10.62 -23.81
C ASP A 94 2.44 11.14 -24.63
N VAL A 95 2.72 10.48 -25.76
CA VAL A 95 3.83 10.77 -26.68
C VAL A 95 3.30 11.25 -28.02
#